data_AF-A0AAD4GD41-F1
#
_entry.id   AF-A0AAD4GD41-F1
#
_cell.length_a   1.000
_cell.length_b   1.000
_cell.length_c   1.000
_cell.angle_alpha   90.00
_cell.angle_beta   90.00
_cell.angle_gamma   90.00
#
_symmetry.space_group_name_H-M   'P 1'
#
loop_
_entity.id
_entity.type
_entity.pdbx_description
1 polymer ?
#
loop_
_entity_poly.entity_id
_entity_poly.type
_entity_poly.pdbx_seq_one_letter_code
_entity_poly.pdbx_strand_id
1 'polypeptide(L)'
;MDMLVDDILIQILQTLSVHALLSLRKTSRRYYFLSKHRCIWYARFCAEVLARNLPPPGPHLPLSMLSATELERRTLRALHLEQAWPRLSANMLVSTEHHGSDSHVDQVVFIPGGTELLTVQGDKVVHWLIVSWPGIAQGLKRVGEWTPFDEVPCRIVKDGEAPGVIAVGPREPLG
;
A
#
# COMPACT_ATOMS: atom_id res chain seq x y z
N MET A 1 40.25 -5.09 -3.05
CA MET A 1 39.32 -4.21 -2.31
C MET A 1 39.12 -4.67 -0.85
N ASP A 2 39.91 -5.64 -0.37
CA ASP A 2 39.65 -6.29 0.93
C ASP A 2 40.11 -5.49 2.15
N MET A 3 40.85 -4.40 1.96
CA MET A 3 41.44 -3.56 3.01
C MET A 3 40.60 -2.33 3.40
N LEU A 4 39.44 -2.10 2.76
CA LEU A 4 38.61 -0.94 3.12
C LEU A 4 37.81 -1.25 4.40
N VAL A 5 37.67 -0.28 5.30
CA VAL A 5 36.86 -0.44 6.52
C VAL A 5 35.37 -0.53 6.14
N ASP A 6 34.62 -1.39 6.83
CA ASP A 6 33.20 -1.63 6.54
C ASP A 6 32.36 -0.33 6.60
N ASP A 7 32.69 0.62 7.46
CA ASP A 7 32.00 1.91 7.55
C ASP A 7 32.09 2.73 6.25
N ILE A 8 33.27 2.75 5.62
CA ILE A 8 33.47 3.44 4.34
C ILE A 8 32.68 2.71 3.25
N LEU A 9 32.67 1.38 3.26
CA LEU A 9 31.86 0.60 2.32
C LEU A 9 30.37 0.88 2.52
N ILE A 10 29.89 0.95 3.76
CA ILE A 10 28.49 1.29 4.07
C ILE A 10 28.15 2.68 3.51
N GLN A 11 29.04 3.67 3.70
CA GLN A 11 28.84 5.01 3.18
C GLN A 11 28.78 5.03 1.64
N ILE A 12 29.65 4.26 0.97
CA ILE A 12 29.59 4.09 -0.50
C ILE A 12 28.28 3.41 -0.91
N LEU A 13 27.88 2.32 -0.26
CA LEU A 13 26.65 1.61 -0.56
C LEU A 13 25.41 2.48 -0.36
N GLN A 14 25.44 3.43 0.60
CA GLN A 14 24.38 4.40 0.82
C GLN A 14 24.21 5.40 -0.32
N THR A 15 25.18 5.60 -1.21
CA THR A 15 25.05 6.51 -2.35
C THR A 15 24.59 5.82 -3.63
N LEU A 16 24.63 4.50 -3.68
CA LEU A 16 24.31 3.73 -4.89
C LEU A 16 22.79 3.65 -5.15
N SER A 17 22.40 3.50 -6.41
CA SER A 17 21.03 3.17 -6.76
C SER A 17 20.65 1.77 -6.24
N VAL A 18 19.34 1.55 -6.03
CA VAL A 18 18.84 0.23 -5.57
C VAL A 18 19.27 -0.88 -6.53
N HIS A 19 19.25 -0.64 -7.84
CA HIS A 19 19.69 -1.61 -8.85
C HIS A 19 21.19 -1.95 -8.73
N ALA A 20 22.04 -0.93 -8.54
CA ALA A 20 23.48 -1.13 -8.36
C ALA A 20 23.79 -1.88 -7.07
N LEU A 21 23.10 -1.53 -5.97
CA LEU A 21 23.19 -2.22 -4.68
C LEU A 21 22.84 -3.71 -4.81
N LEU A 22 21.73 -4.04 -5.47
CA LEU A 22 21.31 -5.43 -5.71
C LEU A 22 22.26 -6.19 -6.63
N SER A 23 22.86 -5.52 -7.60
CA SER A 23 23.87 -6.13 -8.48
C SER A 23 25.15 -6.46 -7.71
N LEU A 24 25.62 -5.55 -6.85
CA LEU A 24 26.80 -5.78 -5.99
C LEU A 24 26.61 -6.95 -5.00
N ARG A 25 25.40 -7.20 -4.52
CA ARG A 25 25.13 -8.36 -3.67
C ARG A 25 25.49 -9.70 -4.33
N LYS A 26 25.41 -9.75 -5.65
CA LYS A 26 25.69 -10.98 -6.42
C LYS A 26 27.18 -11.23 -6.63
N THR A 27 28.04 -10.25 -6.33
CA THR A 27 29.48 -10.34 -6.62
C THR A 27 30.32 -10.75 -5.43
N SER A 28 29.90 -10.43 -4.19
CA SER A 28 30.66 -10.75 -2.98
C SER A 28 29.75 -11.02 -1.78
N ARG A 29 30.12 -12.02 -0.97
CA ARG A 29 29.47 -12.30 0.32
C ARG A 29 29.57 -11.10 1.26
N ARG A 30 30.69 -10.36 1.25
CA ARG A 30 30.86 -9.15 2.06
C ARG A 30 29.84 -8.09 1.69
N TYR A 31 29.69 -7.80 0.40
CA TYR A 31 28.66 -6.86 -0.07
C TYR A 31 27.25 -7.36 0.18
N TYR A 32 27.01 -8.66 0.09
CA TYR A 32 25.73 -9.26 0.48
C TYR A 32 25.35 -8.91 1.93
N PHE A 33 26.26 -9.12 2.89
CA PHE A 33 25.99 -8.81 4.30
C PHE A 33 25.91 -7.31 4.56
N LEU A 34 26.86 -6.52 4.06
CA LEU A 34 26.88 -5.07 4.30
C LEU A 34 25.62 -4.40 3.75
N SER A 35 25.20 -4.74 2.54
CA SER A 35 23.99 -4.18 1.92
C SER A 35 22.68 -4.56 2.62
N LYS A 36 22.69 -5.46 3.62
CA LYS A 36 21.51 -5.79 4.45
C LYS A 36 21.41 -4.88 5.69
N HIS A 37 22.37 -3.98 5.92
CA HIS A 37 22.29 -3.04 7.02
C HIS A 37 21.09 -2.09 6.89
N ARG A 38 20.46 -1.83 8.03
CA ARG A 38 19.29 -0.96 8.15
C ARG A 38 19.53 0.46 7.64
N CYS A 39 20.69 1.04 7.96
CA CYS A 39 21.03 2.41 7.58
C CYS A 39 21.06 2.60 6.05
N ILE A 40 21.50 1.58 5.31
CA ILE A 40 21.50 1.61 3.84
C ILE A 40 20.07 1.68 3.32
N TRP A 41 19.20 0.76 3.76
CA TRP A 41 17.81 0.77 3.31
C TRP A 41 17.01 1.96 3.82
N TYR A 42 17.35 2.52 4.97
CA TYR A 42 16.77 3.77 5.44
C TYR A 42 17.13 4.93 4.51
N ALA A 43 18.42 5.08 4.18
CA ALA A 43 18.88 6.11 3.26
C ALA A 43 18.27 5.93 1.86
N ARG A 44 18.21 4.71 1.34
CA ARG A 44 17.59 4.41 0.05
C ARG A 44 16.08 4.65 0.07
N PHE A 45 15.36 4.25 1.12
CA PHE A 45 13.94 4.53 1.24
C PHE A 45 13.66 6.05 1.24
N CYS A 46 14.44 6.82 2.00
CA CYS A 46 14.31 8.28 2.02
C CYS A 46 14.58 8.90 0.64
N ALA A 47 15.66 8.50 -0.03
CA ALA A 47 16.06 9.08 -1.31
C ALA A 47 15.18 8.64 -2.49
N GLU A 48 14.77 7.38 -2.53
CA GLU A 48 14.10 6.77 -3.69
C GLU A 48 12.57 6.73 -3.55
N VAL A 49 12.04 6.79 -2.33
CA VAL A 49 10.59 6.76 -2.09
C VAL A 49 10.11 8.12 -1.61
N LEU A 50 10.62 8.59 -0.47
CA LEU A 50 10.10 9.80 0.17
C LEU A 50 10.43 11.08 -0.62
N ALA A 51 11.70 11.26 -1.01
CA ALA A 51 12.12 12.45 -1.76
C ALA A 51 11.48 12.55 -3.15
N ARG A 52 11.01 11.41 -3.68
CA ARG A 52 10.31 11.31 -4.97
C ARG A 52 8.78 11.35 -4.83
N ASN A 53 8.28 11.52 -3.60
CA ASN A 53 6.85 11.52 -3.28
C ASN A 53 6.12 10.24 -3.72
N LEU A 54 6.81 9.10 -3.73
CA LEU A 54 6.18 7.81 -4.02
C LEU A 54 5.39 7.34 -2.80
N PRO A 55 4.18 6.75 -2.98
CA PRO A 55 3.38 6.27 -1.87
C PRO A 55 4.09 5.10 -1.17
N PRO A 56 4.40 5.21 0.14
CA PRO A 56 4.99 4.13 0.92
C PRO A 56 4.07 2.90 0.91
N PRO A 57 4.47 1.75 0.36
CA PRO A 57 3.62 0.57 0.36
C PRO A 57 3.54 -0.05 1.77
N GLY A 58 2.34 -0.49 2.14
CA GLY A 58 2.07 -1.12 3.44
C GLY A 58 1.48 -0.14 4.47
N PRO A 59 1.29 -0.59 5.73
CA PRO A 59 0.67 0.23 6.76
C PRO A 59 1.54 1.44 7.13
N HIS A 60 0.88 2.54 7.51
CA HIS A 60 1.53 3.72 8.06
C HIS A 60 2.17 3.35 9.40
N LEU A 61 3.51 3.29 9.43
CA LEU A 61 4.30 3.02 10.61
C LEU A 61 5.46 4.01 10.65
N PRO A 62 5.87 4.49 11.85
CA PRO A 62 7.08 5.28 12.00
C PRO A 62 8.30 4.55 11.41
N LEU A 63 9.17 5.27 10.69
CA LEU A 63 10.34 4.65 10.06
C LEU A 63 11.23 3.93 11.08
N SER A 64 11.28 4.42 12.32
CA SER A 64 12.02 3.82 13.43
C SER A 64 11.57 2.40 13.75
N MET A 65 10.30 2.05 13.55
CA MET A 65 9.73 0.74 13.84
C MET A 65 9.94 -0.28 12.70
N LEU A 66 10.26 0.17 11.49
CA LEU A 66 10.48 -0.74 10.36
C LEU A 66 11.78 -1.52 10.58
N SER A 67 11.90 -2.76 10.12
CA SER A 67 13.18 -3.48 10.10
C SER A 67 13.98 -3.16 8.83
N ALA A 68 15.24 -3.62 8.71
CA ALA A 68 16.01 -3.50 7.47
C ALA A 68 15.31 -4.22 6.31
N THR A 69 14.84 -5.45 6.56
CA THR A 69 14.07 -6.25 5.59
C THR A 69 12.80 -5.56 5.17
N GLU A 70 12.09 -4.91 6.09
CA GLU A 70 10.85 -4.21 5.79
C GLU A 70 11.10 -2.94 4.95
N LEU A 71 12.13 -2.16 5.29
CA LEU A 71 12.55 -1.02 4.47
C LEU A 71 12.96 -1.45 3.06
N GLU A 72 13.73 -2.53 2.94
CA GLU A 72 14.11 -3.12 1.65
C GLU A 72 12.87 -3.50 0.83
N ARG A 73 11.97 -4.27 1.43
CA ARG A 73 10.73 -4.72 0.80
C ARG A 73 9.86 -3.55 0.33
N ARG A 74 9.68 -2.54 1.18
CA ARG A 74 8.88 -1.35 0.85
C ARG A 74 9.52 -0.50 -0.24
N THR A 75 10.84 -0.31 -0.18
CA THR A 75 11.59 0.42 -1.23
C THR A 75 11.41 -0.26 -2.58
N LEU A 76 11.65 -1.58 -2.64
CA LEU A 76 11.54 -2.34 -3.89
C LEU A 76 10.11 -2.34 -4.43
N ARG A 77 9.10 -2.48 -3.55
CA ARG A 77 7.70 -2.48 -3.96
C ARG A 77 7.25 -1.11 -4.45
N ALA A 78 7.71 -0.01 -3.83
CA ALA A 78 7.41 1.34 -4.27
C ALA A 78 7.96 1.60 -5.69
N LEU A 79 9.24 1.27 -5.91
CA LEU A 79 9.89 1.41 -7.22
C LEU A 79 9.26 0.51 -8.28
N HIS A 80 8.92 -0.73 -7.92
CA HIS A 80 8.24 -1.62 -8.85
C HIS A 80 6.86 -1.09 -9.24
N LEU A 81 6.10 -0.58 -8.26
CA LEU A 81 4.79 0.01 -8.52
C LEU A 81 4.91 1.24 -9.41
N GLU A 82 5.88 2.13 -9.17
CA GLU A 82 6.14 3.29 -10.03
C GLU A 82 6.40 2.88 -11.49
N GLN A 83 7.22 1.84 -11.71
CA GLN A 83 7.53 1.36 -13.06
C GLN A 83 6.36 0.62 -13.72
N ALA A 84 5.58 -0.11 -12.93
CA ALA A 84 4.45 -0.88 -13.41
C ALA A 84 3.21 0.00 -13.66
N TRP A 85 3.03 1.08 -12.88
CA TRP A 85 1.80 1.87 -12.87
C TRP A 85 1.41 2.41 -14.26
N PRO A 86 2.33 3.03 -15.05
CA PRO A 86 2.00 3.48 -16.40
C PRO A 86 1.69 2.35 -17.39
N ARG A 87 2.09 1.12 -17.06
CA ARG A 87 1.91 -0.09 -17.89
C ARG A 87 0.65 -0.88 -17.52
N LEU A 88 -0.03 -0.52 -16.43
CA LEU A 88 -1.32 -1.10 -16.09
C LEU A 88 -2.32 -0.66 -17.14
N SER A 89 -2.67 -1.56 -18.05
CA SER A 89 -3.70 -1.29 -19.06
C SER A 89 -5.07 -1.19 -18.38
N ALA A 90 -5.99 -0.43 -18.98
CA ALA A 90 -7.37 -0.32 -18.51
C ALA A 90 -8.05 -1.69 -18.34
N ASN A 91 -7.61 -2.70 -19.08
CA ASN A 91 -8.08 -4.09 -18.99
C ASN A 91 -7.72 -4.78 -17.66
N MET A 92 -6.85 -4.19 -16.85
CA MET A 92 -6.50 -4.67 -15.50
C MET A 92 -7.34 -4.00 -14.41
N LEU A 93 -8.06 -2.93 -14.75
CA LEU A 93 -9.02 -2.30 -13.85
C LEU A 93 -10.29 -3.13 -13.83
N VAL A 94 -10.66 -3.53 -12.63
CA VAL A 94 -11.90 -4.25 -12.37
C VAL A 94 -13.04 -3.25 -12.47
N SER A 95 -13.80 -3.31 -13.56
CA SER A 95 -15.14 -2.74 -13.56
C SER A 95 -16.10 -3.83 -13.11
N THR A 96 -16.45 -3.84 -11.82
CA THR A 96 -17.65 -4.57 -11.39
C THR A 96 -18.83 -3.65 -11.56
N GLU A 97 -19.53 -3.80 -12.69
CA GLU A 97 -20.86 -3.23 -12.83
C GLU A 97 -21.83 -4.03 -11.96
N HIS A 98 -22.42 -3.38 -10.95
CA HIS A 98 -23.45 -4.02 -10.15
C HIS A 98 -24.79 -3.90 -10.89
N HIS A 99 -25.24 -5.01 -11.50
CA HIS A 99 -26.51 -5.11 -12.26
C HIS A 99 -27.76 -5.26 -11.35
N GLY A 100 -27.80 -4.58 -10.20
CA GLY A 100 -28.89 -4.75 -9.25
C GLY A 100 -29.05 -3.57 -8.31
N SER A 101 -30.02 -2.71 -8.62
CA SER A 101 -30.35 -1.41 -8.02
C SER A 101 -29.56 -0.23 -8.59
N ASP A 102 -30.32 0.80 -8.98
CA ASP A 102 -29.89 2.11 -9.51
C ASP A 102 -29.19 2.97 -8.43
N SER A 103 -28.49 2.32 -7.48
CA SER A 103 -27.93 2.98 -6.30
C SER A 103 -26.53 3.49 -6.59
N HIS A 104 -26.42 4.82 -6.64
CA HIS A 104 -25.16 5.54 -6.74
C HIS A 104 -24.25 5.18 -5.54
N VAL A 105 -22.95 4.95 -5.79
CA VAL A 105 -21.97 4.74 -4.72
C VAL A 105 -21.53 6.10 -4.18
N ASP A 106 -21.97 6.44 -2.97
CA ASP A 106 -21.69 7.72 -2.34
C ASP A 106 -20.28 7.81 -1.76
N GLN A 107 -19.74 6.67 -1.32
CA GLN A 107 -18.43 6.62 -0.68
C GLN A 107 -17.75 5.27 -0.89
N VAL A 108 -16.43 5.28 -1.10
CA VAL A 108 -15.59 4.08 -1.13
C VAL A 108 -14.47 4.22 -0.10
N VAL A 109 -14.32 3.23 0.76
CA VAL A 109 -13.38 3.25 1.89
C VAL A 109 -12.60 1.95 1.94
N PHE A 110 -11.30 1.99 1.64
CA PHE A 110 -10.41 0.82 1.81
C PHE A 110 -10.11 0.56 3.28
N ILE A 111 -10.22 -0.69 3.71
CA ILE A 111 -9.86 -1.12 5.06
C ILE A 111 -8.33 -1.29 5.13
N PRO A 112 -7.67 -0.93 6.25
CA PRO A 112 -6.24 -1.20 6.45
C PRO A 112 -5.90 -2.67 6.17
N GLY A 113 -4.87 -2.90 5.36
CA GLY A 113 -4.53 -4.24 4.84
C GLY A 113 -4.71 -4.35 3.32
N GLY A 114 -5.60 -3.54 2.73
CA GLY A 114 -5.70 -3.37 1.28
C GLY A 114 -6.29 -4.56 0.53
N THR A 115 -6.88 -5.51 1.24
CA THR A 115 -7.61 -6.65 0.68
C THR A 115 -9.12 -6.47 0.76
N GLU A 116 -9.60 -5.44 1.44
CA GLU A 116 -11.02 -5.22 1.71
C GLU A 116 -11.38 -3.75 1.52
N LEU A 117 -12.62 -3.51 1.12
CA LEU A 117 -13.19 -2.17 1.02
C LEU A 117 -14.65 -2.16 1.46
N LEU A 118 -15.11 -0.99 1.88
CA LEU A 118 -16.50 -0.70 2.16
C LEU A 118 -17.02 0.28 1.12
N THR A 119 -18.25 0.09 0.67
CA THR A 119 -18.96 1.07 -0.16
C THR A 119 -20.24 1.52 0.55
N VAL A 120 -20.55 2.81 0.45
CA VAL A 120 -21.85 3.35 0.86
C VAL A 120 -22.71 3.53 -0.38
N GLN A 121 -23.94 3.04 -0.32
CA GLN A 121 -24.95 3.14 -1.37
C GLN A 121 -26.26 3.60 -0.72
N GLY A 122 -26.47 4.92 -0.63
CA GLY A 122 -27.63 5.50 0.05
C GLY A 122 -27.69 5.14 1.53
N ASP A 123 -28.65 4.30 1.89
CA ASP A 123 -28.88 3.77 3.25
C ASP A 123 -28.08 2.48 3.52
N LYS A 124 -27.23 2.01 2.60
CA LYS A 124 -26.57 0.71 2.74
C LYS A 124 -25.06 0.84 2.83
N VAL A 125 -24.45 0.01 3.67
CA VAL A 125 -23.01 -0.20 3.69
C VAL A 125 -22.72 -1.63 3.24
N VAL A 126 -21.91 -1.77 2.19
CA VAL A 126 -21.55 -3.09 1.64
C VAL A 126 -20.08 -3.35 1.88
N HIS A 127 -19.76 -4.53 2.41
CA HIS A 127 -18.40 -5.01 2.64
C HIS A 127 -17.95 -5.92 1.53
N TRP A 128 -16.78 -5.60 0.96
CA TRP A 128 -16.21 -6.28 -0.19
C TRP A 128 -14.81 -6.79 0.13
N LEU A 129 -14.52 -8.00 -0.33
CA LEU A 129 -13.20 -8.59 -0.37
C LEU A 129 -12.65 -8.49 -1.79
N ILE A 130 -11.46 -7.94 -1.92
CA ILE A 130 -10.70 -7.90 -3.17
C ILE A 130 -10.07 -9.28 -3.37
N VAL A 131 -10.61 -10.03 -4.32
CA VAL A 131 -10.10 -11.35 -4.69
C VAL A 131 -9.16 -11.22 -5.88
N SER A 132 -7.93 -11.70 -5.72
CA SER A 132 -6.97 -11.80 -6.83
C SER A 132 -6.75 -13.27 -7.18
N TRP A 133 -7.04 -13.65 -8.42
CA TRP A 133 -6.73 -14.98 -8.94
C TRP A 133 -5.56 -14.89 -9.92
N PRO A 134 -4.63 -15.87 -9.95
CA PRO A 134 -3.55 -15.87 -10.93
C PRO A 134 -4.10 -15.85 -12.35
N GLY A 135 -3.73 -14.83 -13.14
CA GLY A 135 -4.10 -14.73 -14.55
C GLY A 135 -5.48 -14.13 -14.86
N ILE A 136 -6.26 -13.72 -13.85
CA ILE A 136 -7.55 -13.03 -14.02
C ILE A 136 -7.44 -11.62 -13.44
N ALA A 137 -8.16 -10.66 -14.03
CA ALA A 137 -8.38 -9.36 -13.41
C ALA A 137 -8.82 -9.53 -11.95
N GLN A 138 -8.42 -8.60 -11.08
CA GLN A 138 -8.91 -8.61 -9.70
C GLN A 138 -10.46 -8.64 -9.72
N GLY A 139 -11.08 -9.17 -8.68
CA GLY A 139 -12.53 -9.20 -8.54
C GLY A 139 -12.93 -8.65 -7.18
N LEU A 140 -14.19 -8.26 -7.06
CA LEU A 140 -14.79 -7.96 -5.76
C LEU A 140 -15.76 -9.07 -5.39
N LYS A 141 -15.59 -9.64 -4.21
CA LYS A 141 -16.54 -10.57 -3.59
C LYS A 141 -17.28 -9.84 -2.48
N ARG A 142 -18.60 -9.74 -2.58
CA ARG A 142 -19.43 -9.22 -1.49
C ARG A 142 -19.37 -10.18 -0.30
N VAL A 143 -18.96 -9.67 0.85
CA VAL A 143 -18.85 -10.42 2.12
C VAL A 143 -20.10 -10.22 2.97
N GLY A 144 -20.62 -9.00 3.01
CA GLY A 144 -21.79 -8.66 3.81
C GLY A 144 -22.41 -7.32 3.39
N GLU A 145 -23.61 -7.06 3.90
CA GLU A 145 -24.30 -5.77 3.80
C GLU A 145 -24.85 -5.44 5.19
N TRP A 146 -24.80 -4.15 5.52
CA TRP A 146 -25.42 -3.58 6.70
C TRP A 146 -26.35 -2.46 6.27
N THR A 147 -27.52 -2.41 6.90
CA THR A 147 -28.54 -1.38 6.70
C THR A 147 -28.95 -0.84 8.07
N PRO A 148 -29.10 0.48 8.24
CA PRO A 148 -29.62 1.08 9.44
C PRO A 148 -31.09 0.72 9.59
N PHE A 149 -31.59 0.81 10.82
CA PHE A 149 -32.98 0.48 11.12
C PHE A 149 -33.97 1.50 10.54
N ASP A 150 -33.55 2.75 10.37
CA ASP A 150 -34.41 3.89 10.03
C ASP A 150 -34.26 4.37 8.57
N GLU A 151 -33.66 3.58 7.67
CA GLU A 151 -33.40 3.94 6.25
C GLU A 151 -32.70 5.30 6.05
N VAL A 152 -31.98 5.77 7.07
CA VAL A 152 -31.28 7.06 7.02
C VAL A 152 -30.02 6.93 6.14
N PRO A 153 -29.73 7.90 5.27
CA PRO A 153 -28.52 7.87 4.46
C PRO A 153 -27.29 7.73 5.34
N CYS A 154 -26.38 6.84 4.96
CA CYS A 154 -25.24 6.50 5.79
C CYS A 154 -23.98 7.26 5.37
N ARG A 155 -23.04 7.39 6.30
CA ARG A 155 -21.67 7.84 6.03
C ARG A 155 -20.70 7.00 6.84
N ILE A 156 -19.57 6.69 6.22
CA ILE A 156 -18.46 6.01 6.87
C ILE A 156 -17.42 7.04 7.29
N VAL A 157 -17.04 7.03 8.56
CA VAL A 157 -15.95 7.84 9.11
C VAL A 157 -14.86 6.92 9.62
N LYS A 158 -13.63 7.15 9.15
CA LYS A 158 -12.44 6.49 9.67
C LYS A 158 -11.96 7.23 10.90
N ASP A 159 -11.68 6.50 11.96
CA ASP A 159 -10.94 7.05 13.08
C ASP A 159 -9.49 7.34 12.63
N GLY A 160 -9.03 8.58 12.86
CA GLY A 160 -7.67 8.99 12.55
C GLY A 160 -6.63 8.42 13.52
N GLU A 161 -7.05 8.08 14.74
CA GLU A 161 -6.15 7.59 15.81
C GLU A 161 -6.12 6.05 15.88
N ALA A 162 -7.22 5.38 15.51
CA ALA A 162 -7.33 3.93 15.52
C ALA A 162 -7.45 3.34 14.09
N PRO A 163 -6.32 3.01 13.42
CA PRO A 163 -6.33 2.46 12.08
C PRO A 163 -7.01 1.07 12.08
N GLY A 164 -8.26 1.03 11.63
CA GLY A 164 -9.09 -0.19 11.58
C GLY A 164 -10.44 -0.03 12.26
N VAL A 165 -10.64 1.02 13.06
CA VAL A 165 -11.95 1.38 13.59
C VAL A 165 -12.67 2.23 12.55
N ILE A 166 -13.87 1.78 12.19
CA ILE A 166 -14.71 2.42 11.20
C ILE A 166 -16.06 2.67 11.87
N ALA A 167 -16.42 3.93 12.00
CA ALA A 167 -17.72 4.34 12.48
C ALA A 167 -18.68 4.49 11.29
N VAL A 168 -19.90 3.99 11.44
CA VAL A 168 -21.00 4.21 10.50
C VAL A 168 -22.04 5.05 11.21
N GLY A 169 -22.42 6.17 10.61
CA GLY A 169 -23.39 7.08 11.18
C GLY A 169 -24.34 7.66 10.12
N PRO A 170 -25.44 8.28 10.54
CA PRO A 170 -26.34 8.98 9.64
C PRO A 170 -25.62 10.17 9.01
N ARG A 171 -25.93 10.45 7.75
CA ARG A 171 -25.47 11.63 7.02
C ARG A 171 -26.31 12.82 7.46
N GLU A 172 -25.70 13.79 8.14
CA GLU A 172 -26.38 15.05 8.45
C GLU A 172 -26.80 15.76 7.14
N PRO A 173 -28.02 16.29 7.07
CA PRO A 173 -28.42 17.09 5.92
C PRO A 173 -27.53 18.34 5.85
N LEU A 174 -26.94 18.59 4.69
CA LEU A 174 -26.24 19.84 4.41
C LEU A 174 -27.27 20.98 4.52
N GLY A 175 -27.17 21.77 5.58
CA GLY A 175 -27.95 23.00 5.77
C GLY A 175 -27.50 24.12 4.84
#